data_AF-A0A7V9BZ34-F1
#
_entry.id   AF-A0A7V9BZ34-F1
#
_cell.length_a   1.000
_cell.length_b   1.000
_cell.length_c   1.000
_cell.angle_alpha   90.00
_cell.angle_beta   90.00
_cell.angle_gamma   90.00
#
_symmetry.space_group_name_H-M   'P 1'
#
loop_
_entity.id
_entity.type
_entity.pdbx_description
1 polymer ?
#
loop_
_entity_poly.entity_id
_entity_poly.type
_entity_poly.pdbx_seq_one_letter_code
_entity_poly.pdbx_strand_id
1 'polypeptide(L)'
;MFDVRARPWVRMENASTDAIVAAVEKCPTGALRYERDGVPETGPAETTMVQIPNGPLLVRGRLRVVSATGAVVADETRLALCRCGKSQNEPFCDNSHRRVGFDEASPQPDRRDDAESPDDVCPPQDFDAGP
;
A
#
# COMPACT_ATOMS: atom_id res chain seq x y z
N MET A 1 -3.81 -16.28 20.00
CA MET A 1 -4.34 -16.09 18.63
C MET A 1 -3.60 -16.94 17.60
N PHE A 2 -2.35 -16.62 17.22
CA PHE A 2 -1.56 -17.41 16.27
C PHE A 2 -0.67 -18.44 16.99
N ASP A 3 -0.72 -19.71 16.59
CA ASP A 3 0.17 -20.79 17.05
C ASP A 3 0.63 -21.64 15.87
N VAL A 4 1.88 -21.44 15.44
CA VAL A 4 2.48 -22.13 14.28
C VAL A 4 2.67 -23.63 14.49
N ARG A 5 2.51 -24.13 15.72
CA ARG A 5 2.67 -25.55 16.07
C ARG A 5 1.34 -26.29 16.11
N ALA A 6 0.21 -25.60 16.01
CA ALA A 6 -1.13 -26.17 16.10
C ALA A 6 -1.89 -26.07 14.78
N ARG A 7 -2.91 -26.94 14.60
CA ARG A 7 -3.88 -26.85 13.50
C ARG A 7 -5.30 -26.82 14.09
N PRO A 8 -6.18 -25.87 13.69
CA PRO A 8 -5.85 -24.66 12.92
C PRO A 8 -4.87 -23.77 13.69
N TRP A 9 -3.98 -23.10 12.94
CA TRP A 9 -2.89 -22.27 13.49
C TRP A 9 -3.37 -20.88 13.92
N VAL A 10 -4.63 -20.55 13.67
CA VAL A 10 -5.32 -19.36 14.18
C VAL A 10 -6.46 -19.82 15.09
N ARG A 11 -6.48 -19.34 16.32
CA ARG A 11 -7.54 -19.56 17.33
C ARG A 11 -7.91 -18.22 17.93
N MET A 12 -9.07 -17.69 17.53
CA MET A 12 -9.54 -16.36 17.94
C MET A 12 -9.83 -16.34 19.45
N GLU A 13 -10.27 -17.46 20.00
CA GLU A 13 -10.65 -17.64 21.41
C GLU A 13 -9.44 -17.53 22.36
N ASN A 14 -8.22 -17.69 21.83
CA ASN A 14 -6.98 -17.63 22.58
C ASN A 14 -6.42 -16.20 22.73
N ALA A 15 -7.25 -15.17 22.57
CA ALA A 15 -6.87 -13.77 22.77
C ALA A 15 -8.11 -12.93 23.07
N SER A 16 -7.93 -11.82 23.80
CA SER A 16 -8.99 -10.81 23.90
C SER A 16 -9.19 -10.10 22.57
N THR A 17 -10.37 -9.51 22.35
CA THR A 17 -10.67 -8.71 21.16
C THR A 17 -9.63 -7.60 20.95
N ASP A 18 -9.19 -6.94 22.01
CA ASP A 18 -8.18 -5.87 21.91
C ASP A 18 -6.81 -6.41 21.52
N ALA A 19 -6.42 -7.60 21.99
CA ALA A 19 -5.19 -8.24 21.57
C ALA A 19 -5.22 -8.68 20.09
N ILE A 20 -6.40 -9.08 19.59
CA ILE A 20 -6.61 -9.38 18.16
C ILE A 20 -6.49 -8.11 17.33
N VAL A 21 -7.16 -7.03 17.72
CA VAL A 21 -7.08 -5.73 17.04
C VAL A 21 -5.64 -5.23 16.99
N ALA A 22 -4.92 -5.27 18.12
CA ALA A 22 -3.51 -4.87 18.16
C ALA A 22 -2.60 -5.74 17.27
N ALA A 23 -2.98 -7.00 17.00
CA ALA A 23 -2.27 -7.85 16.05
C ALA A 23 -2.59 -7.47 14.60
N VAL A 24 -3.85 -7.15 14.30
CA VAL A 24 -4.29 -6.68 12.98
C VAL A 24 -3.63 -5.34 12.63
N GLU A 25 -3.57 -4.39 13.55
CA GLU A 25 -2.95 -3.08 13.36
C GLU A 25 -1.44 -3.14 13.06
N LYS A 26 -0.77 -4.23 13.46
CA LYS A 26 0.64 -4.48 13.14
C LYS A 26 0.85 -5.00 11.72
N CYS A 27 -0.21 -5.36 10.99
CA CYS A 27 -0.11 -5.77 9.60
C CYS A 27 0.21 -4.56 8.71
N PRO A 28 1.43 -4.45 8.14
CA PRO A 28 1.88 -3.24 7.46
C PRO A 28 1.17 -2.99 6.12
N THR A 29 0.67 -4.05 5.49
CA THR A 29 0.11 -3.99 4.13
C THR A 29 -1.41 -3.82 4.09
N GLY A 30 -2.10 -3.88 5.23
CA GLY A 30 -3.58 -3.90 5.24
C GLY A 30 -4.19 -5.26 4.89
N ALA A 31 -3.40 -6.34 4.75
CA ALA A 31 -3.92 -7.68 4.47
C ALA A 31 -4.85 -8.22 5.56
N LEU A 32 -4.68 -7.73 6.79
CA LEU A 32 -5.60 -7.95 7.90
C LEU A 32 -6.33 -6.64 8.21
N ARG A 33 -7.64 -6.76 8.42
CA ARG A 33 -8.56 -5.67 8.79
C ARG A 33 -9.56 -6.13 9.83
N TYR A 34 -10.19 -5.17 10.50
CA TYR A 34 -11.28 -5.46 11.41
C TYR A 34 -12.41 -4.42 11.30
N GLU A 35 -13.59 -4.85 11.74
CA GLU A 35 -14.75 -4.02 12.00
C GLU A 35 -15.19 -4.29 13.44
N ARG A 36 -15.55 -3.23 14.17
CA ARG A 36 -16.03 -3.34 15.56
C ARG A 36 -17.37 -2.63 15.66
N ASP A 37 -18.41 -3.38 16.04
CA ASP A 37 -19.77 -2.86 16.23
C ASP A 37 -20.32 -2.09 15.02
N GLY A 38 -20.03 -2.57 13.80
CA GLY A 38 -20.45 -1.91 12.56
C GLY A 38 -19.52 -0.77 12.11
N VAL A 39 -18.47 -0.46 12.87
CA VAL A 39 -17.52 0.61 12.57
C VAL A 39 -16.22 0.00 12.03
N PRO A 40 -15.85 0.29 10.76
CA PRO A 40 -14.60 -0.19 10.20
C PRO A 40 -13.41 0.46 10.92
N GLU A 41 -12.28 -0.23 10.94
CA GLU A 41 -11.02 0.35 11.42
C GLU A 41 -10.75 1.71 10.77
N THR A 42 -10.27 2.66 11.57
CA THR A 42 -9.93 4.00 11.08
C THR A 42 -8.41 4.17 11.09
N GLY A 43 -7.85 4.60 9.97
CA GLY A 43 -6.43 4.93 9.89
C GLY A 43 -6.05 6.14 10.73
N PRO A 44 -4.75 6.35 11.02
CA PRO A 44 -4.31 7.55 11.74
C PRO A 44 -4.70 8.82 10.98
N ALA A 45 -4.92 9.91 11.73
CA ALA A 45 -5.26 11.21 11.16
C ALA A 45 -4.12 11.77 10.29
N GLU A 46 -2.88 11.53 10.70
CA GLU A 46 -1.68 11.85 9.94
C GLU A 46 -1.35 10.70 8.98
N THR A 47 -1.19 11.04 7.70
CA THR A 47 -0.71 10.09 6.70
C THR A 47 0.80 9.99 6.76
N THR A 48 1.30 8.76 6.92
CA THR A 48 2.73 8.45 6.90
C THR A 48 3.06 7.57 5.70
N MET A 49 4.24 7.81 5.14
CA MET A 49 4.76 7.10 3.97
C MET A 49 6.19 6.65 4.28
N VAL A 50 6.44 5.34 4.17
CA VAL A 50 7.74 4.73 4.48
C VAL A 50 8.20 3.93 3.26
N GLN A 51 9.32 4.35 2.68
CA GLN A 51 9.98 3.57 1.64
C GLN A 51 10.69 2.37 2.28
N ILE A 52 10.35 1.18 1.82
CA ILE A 52 11.08 -0.03 2.18
C ILE A 52 12.24 -0.18 1.20
N PRO A 53 13.48 -0.37 1.69
CA PRO A 53 14.63 -0.58 0.83
C PRO A 53 14.40 -1.71 -0.17
N ASN A 54 14.70 -1.44 -1.45
CA ASN A 54 14.48 -2.40 -2.55
C ASN A 54 13.05 -2.96 -2.62
N GLY A 55 12.08 -2.22 -2.11
CA GLY A 55 10.74 -2.69 -1.84
C GLY A 55 9.66 -1.63 -2.06
N PRO A 56 8.43 -1.91 -1.58
CA PRO A 56 7.28 -1.04 -1.78
C PRO A 56 7.38 0.26 -0.99
N LEU A 57 6.49 1.20 -1.33
CA LEU A 57 6.15 2.33 -0.48
C LEU A 57 4.98 1.91 0.42
N LEU A 58 5.21 1.81 1.73
CA LEU A 58 4.15 1.59 2.71
C LEU A 58 3.47 2.93 3.01
N VAL A 59 2.16 2.98 2.89
CA VAL A 59 1.35 4.17 3.19
C VAL A 59 0.37 3.82 4.29
N ARG A 60 0.27 4.65 5.32
CA ARG A 60 -0.68 4.48 6.43
C ARG A 60 -1.40 5.80 6.69
N GLY A 61 -2.73 5.77 6.73
CA GLY A 61 -3.57 6.97 6.88
C GLY A 61 -5.03 6.64 6.55
N ARG A 62 -5.82 7.65 6.16
CA ARG A 62 -7.14 7.43 5.52
C ARG A 62 -6.94 7.57 4.02
N LEU A 63 -6.88 6.44 3.30
CA LEU A 63 -6.36 6.40 1.95
C LEU A 63 -7.45 6.03 0.97
N ARG A 64 -7.61 6.86 -0.06
CA ARG A 64 -8.44 6.56 -1.22
C ARG A 64 -7.57 6.56 -2.47
N VAL A 65 -7.58 5.44 -3.19
CA VAL A 65 -6.91 5.32 -4.49
C VAL A 65 -7.98 5.46 -5.57
N VAL A 66 -7.78 6.41 -6.46
CA VAL A 66 -8.71 6.75 -7.54
C VAL A 66 -8.03 6.49 -8.88
N SER A 67 -8.71 5.84 -9.81
CA SER A 67 -8.23 5.64 -11.17
C SER A 67 -8.30 6.94 -11.98
N ALA A 68 -7.65 6.96 -13.16
CA ALA A 68 -7.79 8.07 -14.11
C ALA A 68 -9.24 8.31 -14.58
N THR A 69 -10.14 7.33 -14.41
CA THR A 69 -11.57 7.47 -14.73
C THR A 69 -12.40 7.98 -13.55
N GLY A 70 -11.78 8.34 -12.42
CA GLY A 70 -12.46 8.77 -11.20
C GLY A 70 -13.02 7.62 -10.34
N ALA A 71 -12.79 6.35 -10.71
CA ALA A 71 -13.30 5.23 -9.94
C ALA A 71 -12.43 4.97 -8.70
N VAL A 72 -13.06 4.76 -7.54
CA VAL A 72 -12.35 4.33 -6.34
C VAL A 72 -11.92 2.87 -6.50
N VAL A 73 -10.61 2.63 -6.52
CA VAL A 73 -10.04 1.28 -6.65
C VAL A 73 -9.58 0.71 -5.30
N ALA A 74 -9.41 1.56 -4.29
CA ALA A 74 -9.19 1.15 -2.90
C ALA A 74 -9.62 2.27 -1.93
N ASP A 75 -10.21 1.88 -0.80
CA ASP A 75 -10.50 2.74 0.36
C ASP A 75 -9.99 1.99 1.61
N GLU A 76 -8.79 2.35 2.07
CA GLU A 76 -7.98 1.51 2.97
C GLU A 76 -7.25 2.36 4.02
N THR A 77 -6.86 1.71 5.13
CA THR A 77 -6.06 2.39 6.18
C THR A 77 -4.55 2.23 5.99
N ARG A 78 -4.16 1.22 5.22
CA ARG A 78 -2.78 0.78 4.99
C ARG A 78 -2.66 0.20 3.58
N LEU A 79 -1.62 0.61 2.85
CA LEU A 79 -1.35 0.15 1.49
C LEU A 79 0.14 -0.10 1.30
N ALA A 80 0.49 -1.03 0.42
CA ALA A 80 1.82 -1.17 -0.14
C ALA A 80 1.77 -0.83 -1.63
N LEU A 81 2.35 0.31 -2.02
CA LEU A 81 2.39 0.75 -3.41
C LEU A 81 3.65 0.24 -4.12
N CYS A 82 3.50 -0.10 -5.38
CA CYS A 82 4.59 -0.55 -6.23
C CYS A 82 5.58 0.59 -6.47
N ARG A 83 6.87 0.30 -6.33
CA ARG A 83 7.97 1.22 -6.68
C ARG A 83 8.88 0.67 -7.79
N CYS A 84 8.77 -0.63 -8.09
CA CYS A 84 9.62 -1.30 -9.07
C CYS A 84 9.10 -1.22 -10.53
N GLY A 85 7.85 -0.79 -10.74
CA GLY A 85 7.23 -0.71 -12.07
C GLY A 85 7.01 -2.06 -12.77
N LYS A 86 6.95 -3.17 -12.02
CA LYS A 86 6.79 -4.54 -12.55
C LYS A 86 5.63 -5.31 -11.91
N SER A 87 4.81 -4.64 -11.10
CA SER A 87 3.66 -5.27 -10.47
C SER A 87 2.62 -5.65 -11.53
N GLN A 88 1.95 -6.78 -11.35
CA GLN A 88 0.79 -7.18 -12.16
C GLN A 88 -0.54 -6.71 -11.53
N ASN A 89 -0.46 -6.02 -10.39
CA ASN A 89 -1.61 -5.47 -9.66
C ASN A 89 -1.40 -3.97 -9.39
N GLU A 90 -0.92 -3.24 -10.39
CA GLU A 90 -0.67 -1.80 -10.24
C GLU A 90 -1.95 -1.05 -9.85
N PRO A 91 -1.85 -0.04 -8.96
CA PRO A 91 -0.62 0.55 -8.40
C PRO A 91 -0.04 -0.18 -7.17
N PHE A 92 -0.60 -1.31 -6.76
CA PHE A 92 -0.22 -2.02 -5.54
C PHE A 92 1.00 -2.92 -5.74
N CYS A 93 1.73 -3.19 -4.65
CA CYS A 93 2.84 -4.13 -4.64
C CYS A 93 2.32 -5.58 -4.56
N ASP A 94 2.74 -6.40 -5.52
CA ASP A 94 2.45 -7.84 -5.60
C ASP A 94 3.70 -8.72 -5.35
N ASN A 95 4.73 -8.13 -4.75
CA ASN A 95 6.04 -8.74 -4.50
C ASN A 95 6.92 -8.95 -5.75
N SER A 96 6.54 -8.41 -6.93
CA SER A 96 7.35 -8.50 -8.15
C SER A 96 8.75 -7.90 -8.02
N HIS A 97 8.93 -6.90 -7.15
CA HIS A 97 10.24 -6.30 -6.84
C HIS A 97 11.31 -7.35 -6.48
N ARG A 98 10.92 -8.43 -5.77
CA ARG A 98 11.85 -9.51 -5.42
C ARG A 98 12.25 -10.36 -6.63
N ARG A 99 11.31 -10.59 -7.55
CA ARG A 99 11.55 -11.42 -8.74
C ARG A 99 12.46 -10.72 -9.74
N VAL A 100 12.32 -9.41 -9.87
CA VAL A 100 13.10 -8.60 -10.82
C VAL A 100 14.39 -8.04 -10.23
N GLY A 101 14.69 -8.32 -8.95
CA GLY A 101 15.87 -7.81 -8.28
C GLY A 101 15.89 -6.28 -8.23
N PHE A 102 14.76 -5.65 -7.91
CA PHE A 102 14.68 -4.19 -7.83
C PHE A 102 15.72 -3.66 -6.86
N ASP A 103 16.61 -2.80 -7.37
CA ASP A 103 17.61 -2.10 -6.60
C ASP A 103 17.37 -0.60 -6.77
N GLU A 104 17.04 0.07 -5.67
CA GLU A 104 16.74 1.50 -5.68
C GLU A 104 18.00 2.37 -5.86
N ALA A 105 19.19 1.81 -5.58
CA ALA A 105 20.46 2.50 -5.75
C ALA A 105 20.98 2.42 -7.19
N SER A 106 20.44 1.50 -7.99
CA SER A 106 20.81 1.36 -9.40
C SER A 106 20.34 2.61 -10.19
N PRO A 107 21.21 3.24 -11.00
CA PRO A 107 20.84 4.38 -11.82
C PRO A 107 19.67 3.99 -12.74
N GLN A 108 18.52 4.62 -12.52
CA GLN A 108 17.46 4.61 -13.52
C GLN A 108 17.82 5.69 -14.55
N PRO A 109 17.62 5.46 -15.86
CA PRO A 109 17.75 6.53 -16.84
C PRO A 109 16.84 7.68 -16.40
N ASP A 110 17.38 8.90 -16.35
CA ASP A 110 16.56 10.05 -16.01
C ASP A 110 15.61 10.27 -17.19
N ARG A 111 14.30 10.24 -16.93
CA ARG A 111 13.29 10.53 -17.96
C ARG A 111 13.36 11.97 -18.47
N ARG A 112 14.25 12.80 -17.90
CA ARG A 112 14.57 14.14 -18.36
C ARG A 112 15.67 14.16 -19.42
N ASP A 113 16.44 13.08 -19.56
CA ASP A 113 17.61 13.05 -20.45
C ASP A 113 17.22 13.27 -21.93
N ASP A 114 16.00 12.90 -22.30
CA ASP A 114 15.40 13.03 -23.63
C ASP A 114 14.25 14.05 -23.72
N ALA A 115 13.97 14.79 -22.63
CA ALA A 115 12.88 15.76 -22.61
C ALA A 115 13.24 17.07 -23.32
N GLU A 116 12.39 17.53 -24.23
CA GLU A 116 12.55 18.81 -24.94
C GLU A 116 11.77 19.95 -24.24
N SER A 117 10.80 19.59 -23.39
CA SER A 117 9.93 20.48 -22.63
C SER A 117 9.60 19.92 -21.23
N PRO A 118 9.26 20.76 -20.22
CA PRO A 118 8.70 20.29 -18.95
C PRO A 118 7.47 19.38 -19.09
N ASP A 119 6.67 19.58 -20.13
CA ASP A 119 5.49 18.75 -20.42
C ASP A 119 5.84 17.32 -20.83
N ASP A 120 7.05 17.08 -21.37
CA ASP A 120 7.53 15.73 -21.71
C ASP A 120 7.90 14.93 -20.45
N VAL A 121 8.34 15.64 -19.39
CA VAL A 121 8.71 15.05 -18.10
C VAL A 121 7.47 14.78 -17.24
N CYS A 122 6.54 15.73 -17.23
CA CYS A 122 5.35 15.72 -16.40
C CYS A 122 4.18 16.30 -17.18
N PRO A 123 3.52 15.51 -18.05
CA PRO A 123 2.41 16.01 -18.84
C PRO A 123 1.31 16.52 -17.90
N PRO A 124 0.61 17.61 -18.27
CA PRO A 124 -0.44 18.18 -17.43
C PRO A 124 -1.44 17.09 -17.05
N GLN A 125 -1.63 16.94 -15.74
CA GLN A 125 -2.59 16.02 -15.16
C GLN A 125 -3.77 16.85 -14.70
N ASP A 126 -4.98 16.50 -15.12
CA ASP A 126 -6.22 17.16 -14.68
C ASP A 126 -6.57 16.68 -13.26
N PHE A 127 -5.82 17.13 -12.26
CA PHE A 127 -6.10 16.83 -10.85
C PHE A 127 -7.35 17.57 -10.33
N ASP A 128 -7.78 18.65 -11.02
CA ASP A 128 -8.93 19.48 -10.67
C ASP A 128 -10.27 18.97 -11.22
N ALA A 129 -10.28 17.86 -11.97
CA ALA A 129 -11.52 17.19 -12.38
C ALA A 129 -12.10 16.35 -11.22
N GLY A 130 -12.37 17.00 -10.09
CA GLY A 130 -13.29 16.45 -9.10
C GLY A 130 -14.73 16.45 -9.64
N PRO A 131 -15.62 15.58 -9.12
CA PRO A 131 -17.05 15.71 -9.38
C PRO A 131 -17.63 17.03 -8.86
#